data_AF-A0A067RF23-F1
#
_entry.id   AF-A0A067RF23-F1
#
_cell.length_a   1.000
_cell.length_b   1.000
_cell.length_c   1.000
_cell.angle_alpha   90.00
_cell.angle_beta   90.00
_cell.angle_gamma   90.00
#
_symmetry.space_group_name_H-M   'P 1'
#
loop_
_entity.id
_entity.type
_entity.pdbx_description
1 polymer ?
#
loop_
_entity_poly.entity_id
_entity_poly.type
_entity_poly.pdbx_seq_one_letter_code
_entity_poly.pdbx_strand_id
1 'polypeptide(L)' 'MGRAQTFVWHSRFKNGRTAVDDDERSGRPSSSTTPENGTKIRQAIHEDRRRTINDLCDIAGIGYENSGKGKEI' A
#
# COMPACT_ATOMS: atom_id res chain seq x y z
N MET A 1 8.03 26.50 2.31
CA MET A 1 7.81 26.20 0.87
C MET A 1 8.66 27.13 0.03
N GLY A 2 9.39 26.60 -0.95
CA GLY A 2 10.16 27.44 -1.88
C GLY A 2 9.26 28.12 -2.92
N ARG A 3 9.75 29.16 -3.59
CA ARG A 3 9.01 29.96 -4.58
C ARG A 3 8.29 29.11 -5.63
N ALA A 4 8.91 28.03 -6.12
CA ALA A 4 8.31 27.13 -7.09
C ALA A 4 7.07 26.39 -6.55
N GLN A 5 7.11 25.91 -5.30
CA GLN A 5 5.97 25.22 -4.68
C GLN A 5 4.79 26.18 -4.46
N THR A 6 5.06 27.44 -4.08
CA THR A 6 4.01 28.45 -3.92
C THR A 6 3.29 28.74 -5.25
N PHE A 7 4.00 28.80 -6.38
CA PHE A 7 3.37 28.97 -7.70
C PHE A 7 2.51 27.76 -8.11
N VAL A 8 2.96 26.53 -7.83
CA VAL A 8 2.20 25.30 -8.12
C VAL A 8 0.88 25.30 -7.34
N TRP A 9 0.93 25.53 -6.02
CA TRP A 9 -0.28 25.58 -5.20
C TRP A 9 -1.20 26.73 -5.60
N HIS A 10 -0.65 27.91 -5.87
CA HIS A 10 -1.44 29.05 -6.37
C HIS A 10 -2.20 28.70 -7.66
N SER A 11 -1.54 28.04 -8.64
CA SER A 11 -2.24 27.61 -9.86
C SER A 11 -3.30 26.54 -9.59
N ARG A 12 -3.05 25.61 -8.66
CA ARG A 12 -4.03 24.57 -8.30
C ARG A 12 -5.29 25.17 -7.69
N PHE A 13 -5.14 26.11 -6.76
CA PHE A 13 -6.27 26.84 -6.16
C PHE A 13 -7.01 27.69 -7.20
N LYS A 14 -6.28 28.38 -8.09
CA LYS A 14 -6.90 29.15 -9.20
C LYS A 14 -7.74 28.26 -10.12
N ASN A 15 -7.31 27.01 -10.32
CA ASN A 15 -8.02 26.01 -11.12
C ASN A 15 -9.15 25.29 -10.37
N GLY A 16 -9.54 25.77 -9.18
CA GLY A 16 -10.70 25.28 -8.44
C GLY A 16 -10.43 24.11 -7.49
N ARG A 17 -9.16 23.72 -7.26
CA ARG A 17 -8.83 22.81 -6.16
C ARG A 17 -9.17 23.49 -4.83
N THR A 18 -9.93 22.83 -3.97
CA THR A 18 -10.22 23.30 -2.60
C THR A 18 -9.52 22.48 -1.51
N ALA A 19 -9.11 21.25 -1.84
CA ALA A 19 -8.37 20.37 -0.94
C ALA A 19 -6.93 20.87 -0.70
N VAL A 20 -6.56 20.99 0.57
CA VAL A 20 -5.22 21.37 1.02
C VAL A 20 -4.32 20.14 1.17
N ASP A 21 -4.91 18.96 1.29
CA ASP A 21 -4.19 17.69 1.35
C ASP A 21 -3.41 17.41 0.06
N ASP A 22 -2.32 16.66 0.21
CA ASP A 22 -1.56 16.13 -0.92
C ASP A 22 -2.47 15.26 -1.80
N ASP A 23 -2.21 15.27 -3.10
CA ASP A 23 -2.79 14.25 -3.98
C ASP A 23 -2.34 12.86 -3.52
N GLU A 24 -3.17 11.86 -3.81
CA GLU A 24 -2.78 10.47 -3.60
C GLU A 24 -1.42 10.23 -4.25
N ARG A 25 -0.41 10.00 -3.42
CA ARG A 25 0.93 9.74 -3.94
C ARG A 25 0.87 8.40 -4.64
N SER A 26 1.40 8.35 -5.87
CA SER A 26 1.73 7.07 -6.50
C SER A 26 2.87 6.43 -5.70
N GLY A 27 2.54 5.76 -4.60
CA GLY A 27 3.44 4.90 -3.87
C GLY A 27 3.67 3.62 -4.65
N ARG A 28 4.71 2.87 -4.30
CA ARG A 28 4.84 1.50 -4.75
C ARG A 28 3.61 0.74 -4.23
N PRO A 29 2.80 0.11 -5.09
CA PRO A 29 1.72 -0.72 -4.59
C PRO A 29 2.34 -1.80 -3.70
N SER A 30 1.87 -1.88 -2.46
CA SER A 30 2.30 -2.93 -1.53
C SER A 30 1.92 -4.27 -2.15
N SER A 31 2.90 -4.99 -2.69
CA SER A 31 2.69 -6.34 -3.22
C SER A 31 2.22 -7.30 -2.12
N SER A 32 2.36 -6.91 -0.84
CA SER A 32 1.87 -7.70 0.29
C SER A 32 0.36 -7.63 0.54
N THR A 33 -0.31 -6.53 0.18
CA THR A 33 -1.69 -6.25 0.61
C THR A 33 -2.70 -6.45 -0.52
N THR A 34 -2.31 -7.17 -1.58
CA THR A 34 -3.23 -7.44 -2.69
C THR A 34 -4.30 -8.46 -2.27
N PRO A 35 -5.56 -8.31 -2.74
CA PRO A 35 -6.63 -9.25 -2.44
C PRO A 35 -6.27 -10.71 -2.78
N GLU A 36 -5.55 -10.91 -3.88
CA GLU A 36 -5.10 -12.22 -4.39
C GLU A 36 -4.13 -12.91 -3.43
N ASN A 37 -3.28 -12.15 -2.76
CA ASN A 37 -2.37 -12.72 -1.78
C ASN A 37 -3.11 -13.10 -0.50
N GLY A 38 -4.10 -12.28 -0.11
CA GLY A 38 -5.00 -12.62 0.99
C GLY A 38 -5.82 -13.87 0.74
N THR A 39 -6.25 -14.15 -0.50
CA THR A 39 -6.98 -15.40 -0.82
C THR A 39 -6.05 -16.62 -0.80
N LYS A 40 -4.85 -16.52 -1.38
CA LYS A 40 -3.83 -17.58 -1.35
C LYS A 40 -3.45 -17.99 0.08
N ILE A 41 -3.17 -17.02 0.95
CA ILE A 41 -2.83 -17.27 2.36
C ILE A 41 -4.00 -17.93 3.09
N ARG A 42 -5.23 -17.42 2.90
CA ARG A 42 -6.43 -18.01 3.52
C ARG A 42 -6.65 -19.46 3.08
N GLN A 43 -6.46 -19.74 1.80
CA GLN A 43 -6.59 -21.10 1.27
C GLN A 43 -5.52 -22.03 1.87
N ALA A 44 -4.24 -21.61 1.89
CA ALA A 44 -3.16 -22.42 2.45
C ALA A 44 -3.36 -22.75 3.94
N ILE A 45 -3.90 -21.81 4.73
CA ILE A 45 -4.25 -22.04 6.15
C ILE A 45 -5.43 -23.01 6.29
N HIS A 46 -6.42 -22.94 5.38
CA HIS A 46 -7.55 -23.86 5.37
C HIS A 46 -7.13 -25.29 5.01
N GLU A 47 -6.16 -25.45 4.12
CA GLU A 47 -5.60 -26.75 3.74
C GLU A 47 -4.73 -27.34 4.85
N ASP A 48 -3.87 -26.53 5.47
CA ASP A 48 -3.06 -26.95 6.61
C ASP A 48 -2.81 -25.78 7.58
N ARG A 49 -3.43 -25.87 8.76
CA ARG A 49 -3.31 -24.86 9.81
C ARG A 49 -1.94 -24.85 10.50
N ARG A 50 -1.07 -25.85 10.25
CA ARG A 50 0.28 -25.95 10.83
C ARG A 50 1.35 -25.27 9.98
N ARG A 51 1.00 -24.70 8.83
CA ARG A 51 1.91 -23.96 7.95
C ARG A 51 2.62 -22.84 8.70
N THR A 52 3.91 -22.67 8.44
CA THR A 52 4.70 -21.59 9.02
C THR A 52 4.47 -20.28 8.25
N ILE A 53 4.81 -19.15 8.85
CA ILE A 53 4.68 -17.85 8.18
C ILE A 53 5.58 -17.78 6.93
N ASN A 54 6.76 -18.41 6.97
CA ASN A 54 7.65 -18.47 5.81
C ASN A 54 7.00 -19.23 4.64
N ASP A 55 6.35 -20.37 4.91
CA ASP A 55 5.63 -21.11 3.86
C ASP A 55 4.51 -20.26 3.23
N LEU A 56 3.79 -19.50 4.06
CA LEU A 56 2.71 -18.61 3.59
C LEU A 56 3.26 -17.44 2.76
N CYS A 57 4.41 -16.90 3.15
CA CYS A 57 5.14 -15.88 2.40
C CYS A 57 5.59 -16.40 1.02
N ASP A 58 6.12 -17.63 0.96
CA ASP A 58 6.55 -18.26 -0.29
C ASP A 58 5.36 -18.53 -1.22
N ILE A 59 4.24 -19.01 -0.68
CA ILE A 59 2.99 -19.24 -1.45
C ILE A 59 2.44 -17.91 -2.02
N ALA A 60 2.52 -16.84 -1.24
CA ALA A 60 2.03 -15.52 -1.65
C ALA A 60 3.04 -14.74 -2.52
N GLY A 61 4.30 -15.18 -2.59
CA GLY A 61 5.39 -14.44 -3.24
C GLY A 61 5.68 -13.09 -2.56
N ILE A 62 5.52 -13.02 -1.23
CA ILE A 62 5.70 -11.80 -0.44
C ILE A 62 6.90 -11.98 0.51
N GLY A 63 7.80 -11.01 0.54
CA GLY A 63 8.83 -10.96 1.58
C GLY A 63 8.26 -10.66 2.98
N TYR A 64 8.72 -11.39 4.00
CA TYR A 64 8.26 -11.31 5.39
C TYR A 64 8.18 -9.87 5.94
N GLU A 65 9.15 -9.00 5.61
CA GLU A 65 9.21 -7.60 6.06
C GLU A 65 8.06 -6.72 5.54
N ASN A 66 7.45 -7.09 4.40
CA ASN A 66 6.38 -6.31 3.77
C ASN A 66 4.99 -6.64 4.33
N SER A 67 4.85 -7.76 5.06
CA SER A 67 3.58 -8.24 5.60
C SER A 67 3.07 -7.42 6.79
N GLY A 68 3.98 -6.75 7.52
CA GLY A 68 3.67 -6.03 8.76
C GLY A 68 3.30 -4.55 8.60
N LYS A 69 3.33 -3.97 7.39
CA LYS A 69 3.14 -2.52 7.18
C LYS A 69 1.81 -2.24 6.52
N GLY A 70 0.72 -2.47 7.25
CA GLY A 70 -0.63 -2.29 6.75
C GLY A 70 -1.59 -1.70 7.78
N LYS A 71 -1.15 -0.75 8.62
CA LYS A 71 -2.00 0.12 9.44
C LYS A 71 -1.26 1.42 9.80
N GLU A 72 -1.27 2.38 8.89
CA GLU A 72 -1.03 3.80 9.20
C GLU A 72 -1.65 4.63 8.07
N ILE A 73 -2.97 4.84 8.16
CA ILE A 73 -3.73 6.10 7.97
C ILE A 73 -5.20 5.83 8.30
#